data_AF-A0A0S8JLE0-F1
#
_entry.id   AF-A0A0S8JLE0-F1
#
_cell.length_a   1.000
_cell.length_b   1.000
_cell.length_c   1.000
_cell.angle_alpha   90.00
_cell.angle_beta   90.00
_cell.angle_gamma   90.00
#
_symmetry.space_group_name_H-M   'P 1'
#
loop_
_entity.id
_entity.type
_entity.pdbx_description
1 polymer ?
#
loop_
_entity_poly.entity_id
_entity_poly.type
_entity_poly.pdbx_seq_one_letter_code
_entity_poly.pdbx_strand_id
1 'polypeptide(L)'
;MGLNTSKLSSRRVTDFIPVQDFTGFKLSAPTVTIAGDESGTVAIGISSDANGAALSKTTSTNRTGITGVQRPLIVTAGTATGNEPRISELNSVGLMGLLMYTANPTTGDDIRHMMRIPDKWNRQQDIRFRVIWMSESNTAGDGITWLMLYSLMTLNSSSVAAPATALDTPIAEDEVISQDLLMASPTGILNAGKITNEDYISLLIRLSAFDAGMTEPKFLVGLEVEYTPRQGKYPRSLPGNVPAEAA
;
A
#
# COMPACT_ATOMS: atom_id res chain seq x y z
N MET A 1 9.16 -26.77 -41.43
CA MET A 1 9.10 -25.48 -40.72
C MET A 1 8.94 -25.77 -39.24
N GLY A 2 10.03 -25.75 -38.48
CA GLY A 2 10.00 -25.98 -37.04
C GLY A 2 9.68 -24.67 -36.33
N LEU A 3 8.50 -24.58 -35.72
CA LEU A 3 8.14 -23.47 -34.85
C LEU A 3 9.02 -23.54 -33.60
N ASN A 4 9.93 -22.59 -33.47
CA ASN A 4 10.80 -22.45 -32.33
C ASN A 4 9.96 -21.87 -31.17
N THR A 5 9.43 -22.74 -30.31
CA THR A 5 8.70 -22.38 -29.09
C THR A 5 9.68 -21.93 -28.02
N SER A 6 10.27 -20.75 -28.20
CA SER A 6 11.03 -20.13 -27.12
C SER A 6 10.08 -19.88 -25.95
N LYS A 7 10.36 -20.54 -24.82
CA LYS A 7 9.63 -20.38 -23.57
C LYS A 7 9.58 -18.90 -23.20
N LEU A 8 8.42 -18.28 -23.39
CA LEU A 8 8.11 -16.97 -22.84
C LEU A 8 8.10 -17.12 -21.31
N SER A 9 9.19 -16.72 -20.66
CA SER A 9 9.20 -16.66 -19.20
C SER A 9 8.43 -15.41 -18.78
N SER A 10 7.25 -15.62 -18.18
CA SER A 10 6.56 -14.57 -17.46
C SER A 10 7.44 -14.11 -16.30
N ARG A 11 7.44 -12.80 -16.02
CA ARG A 11 8.10 -12.26 -14.83
C ARG A 11 7.03 -11.86 -13.85
N ARG A 12 7.19 -12.35 -12.62
CA ARG A 12 6.37 -11.96 -11.48
C ARG A 12 7.17 -10.94 -10.68
N VAL A 13 6.60 -9.76 -10.48
CA VAL A 13 7.13 -8.79 -9.52
C VAL A 13 6.14 -8.75 -8.38
N THR A 14 6.62 -9.15 -7.21
CA THR A 14 5.94 -8.89 -5.95
C THR A 14 6.50 -7.58 -5.44
N ASP A 15 5.70 -6.52 -5.52
CA ASP A 15 6.07 -5.24 -4.93
C ASP A 15 5.54 -5.20 -3.50
N PHE A 16 6.44 -5.23 -2.53
CA PHE A 16 6.08 -5.02 -1.14
C PHE A 16 5.93 -3.52 -0.95
N ILE A 17 4.79 -3.06 -0.43
CA ILE A 17 4.61 -1.66 -0.07
C ILE A 17 5.76 -1.32 0.90
N PRO A 18 6.71 -0.45 0.52
CA PRO A 18 7.86 -0.20 1.35
C PRO A 18 7.40 0.54 2.60
N VAL A 19 7.45 -0.13 3.74
CA VAL A 19 7.52 0.55 5.02
C VAL A 19 8.89 1.22 5.02
N GLN A 20 8.92 2.55 4.89
CA GLN A 20 10.18 3.29 4.79
C GLN A 20 11.11 2.93 5.95
N ASP A 21 12.32 2.51 5.61
CA ASP A 21 13.40 2.31 6.57
C ASP A 21 13.93 3.69 6.99
N PHE A 22 13.58 4.15 8.18
CA PHE A 22 13.90 5.49 8.69
C PHE A 22 15.34 5.60 9.25
N THR A 23 16.26 4.73 8.85
CA THR A 23 17.64 4.67 9.38
C THR A 23 18.52 5.89 9.04
N GLY A 24 18.01 6.86 8.27
CA GLY A 24 18.77 8.04 7.82
C GLY A 24 18.25 9.41 8.28
N PHE A 25 17.14 9.50 9.02
CA PHE A 25 16.60 10.80 9.42
C PHE A 25 17.37 11.37 10.63
N LYS A 26 18.44 12.13 10.35
CA LYS A 26 19.07 12.97 11.37
C LYS A 26 18.19 14.19 11.63
N LEU A 27 17.39 14.09 12.69
CA LEU A 27 16.76 15.26 13.29
C LEU A 27 17.87 16.20 13.77
N SER A 28 18.13 17.27 13.03
CA SER A 28 18.85 18.43 13.57
C SER A 28 18.11 18.84 14.84
N ALA A 29 18.78 18.82 15.99
CA ALA A 29 18.17 19.09 17.28
C ALA A 29 17.29 20.36 17.19
N PRO A 30 15.95 20.24 17.29
CA PRO A 30 15.11 21.42 17.27
C PRO A 30 15.43 22.22 18.53
N THR A 31 15.97 23.42 18.35
CA THR A 31 16.15 24.34 19.47
C THR A 31 14.78 24.95 19.75
N VAL A 32 14.12 24.46 20.79
CA VAL A 32 12.88 25.05 21.29
C VAL A 32 13.26 26.22 22.18
N THR A 33 13.09 27.45 21.67
CA THR A 33 13.22 28.67 22.48
C THR A 33 11.89 28.90 23.18
N ILE A 34 11.88 28.74 24.51
CA ILE A 34 10.71 29.06 25.34
C ILE A 34 11.00 30.41 25.98
N ALA A 35 10.28 31.45 25.54
CA ALA A 35 10.29 32.73 26.22
C ALA A 35 9.56 32.55 27.56
N GLY A 36 10.31 32.51 28.66
CA GLY A 36 9.74 32.57 30.00
C GLY A 36 9.42 34.03 30.34
N ASP A 37 8.22 34.30 30.86
CA ASP A 37 8.03 35.46 31.72
C ASP A 37 8.63 35.16 33.11
N GLU A 38 8.96 36.21 33.87
CA GLU A 38 9.70 36.12 35.15
C GLU A 38 8.90 35.45 36.29
N SER A 39 7.71 34.94 36.01
CA SER A 39 6.80 34.31 36.96
C SER A 39 6.65 32.84 36.60
N GLY A 40 7.63 32.06 37.03
CA GLY A 40 7.78 30.63 36.77
C GLY A 40 6.49 29.83 36.70
N THR A 41 6.28 29.13 35.58
CA THR A 41 6.24 27.66 35.43
C THR A 41 6.09 27.37 33.93
N VAL A 42 7.09 26.77 33.30
CA VAL A 42 6.99 26.32 31.90
C VAL A 42 6.35 24.94 31.87
N ALA A 43 5.06 24.86 31.51
CA ALA A 43 4.36 23.59 31.32
C ALA A 43 4.42 23.17 29.84
N ILE A 44 5.33 22.26 29.49
CA ILE A 44 5.26 21.54 28.21
C ILE A 44 4.27 20.38 28.38
N GLY A 45 2.99 20.65 28.13
CA GLY A 45 1.93 19.65 28.25
C GLY A 45 2.02 18.62 27.12
N ILE A 46 2.63 17.46 27.38
CA ILE A 46 2.61 16.30 26.47
C ILE A 46 1.60 15.28 27.03
N SER A 47 0.33 15.46 26.66
CA SER A 47 -0.84 14.64 27.02
C SER A 47 -1.26 14.54 28.50
N SER A 48 -2.58 14.44 28.70
CA SER A 48 -3.23 14.03 29.95
C SER A 48 -3.39 12.52 30.02
N ASP A 49 -3.51 11.95 31.22
CA ASP A 49 -3.91 10.56 31.40
C ASP A 49 -5.41 10.33 31.07
N ALA A 50 -5.86 9.08 31.17
CA ALA A 50 -7.24 8.65 30.87
C ALA A 50 -8.32 9.34 31.74
N ASN A 51 -7.93 10.09 32.77
CA ASN A 51 -8.83 10.86 33.63
C ASN A 51 -8.69 12.39 33.42
N GLY A 52 -7.94 12.83 32.40
CA GLY A 52 -7.78 14.25 32.09
C GLY A 52 -6.82 15.00 33.03
N ALA A 53 -6.06 14.30 33.87
CA ALA A 53 -5.03 14.93 34.69
C ALA A 53 -3.74 15.11 33.87
N ALA A 54 -3.11 16.28 33.97
CA ALA A 54 -1.79 16.51 33.36
C ALA A 54 -0.78 15.53 33.97
N LEU A 55 0.01 14.86 33.13
CA LEU A 55 1.21 14.11 33.54
C LEU A 55 2.29 15.10 34.03
N SER A 56 2.04 15.74 35.16
CA SER A 56 3.04 16.49 35.90
C SER A 56 4.09 15.50 36.38
N LYS A 57 5.26 15.52 35.72
CA LYS A 57 6.45 14.79 36.12
C LYS A 57 6.99 15.39 37.42
N THR A 58 6.43 14.98 38.55
CA THR A 58 6.99 15.33 39.85
C THR A 58 7.95 14.22 40.28
N THR A 59 9.21 14.63 40.41
CA THR A 59 10.35 14.01 41.10
C THR A 59 11.26 13.01 40.37
N SER A 60 12.53 13.34 40.55
CA SER A 60 13.77 12.78 40.03
C SER A 60 14.18 11.52 40.80
N THR A 61 13.59 10.39 40.45
CA THR A 61 14.20 9.11 40.79
C THR A 61 14.23 8.26 39.54
N ASN A 62 15.43 7.84 39.16
CA ASN A 62 15.78 6.99 38.04
C ASN A 62 14.62 6.15 37.51
N ARG A 63 14.21 6.39 36.25
CA ARG A 63 13.41 5.42 35.50
C ARG A 63 14.32 4.29 35.01
N THR A 64 14.80 3.47 35.94
CA THR A 64 15.19 2.09 35.66
C THR A 64 13.90 1.31 35.41
N GLY A 65 13.53 1.10 34.14
CA GLY A 65 12.31 0.36 33.81
C GLY A 65 11.64 0.64 32.47
N ILE A 66 12.22 1.43 31.56
CA ILE A 66 11.76 1.40 30.16
C ILE A 66 12.37 0.15 29.51
N THR A 67 11.86 -1.01 29.91
CA THR A 67 12.02 -2.28 29.21
C THR A 67 10.86 -2.44 28.25
N GLY A 68 11.01 -1.82 27.09
CA GLY A 68 10.07 -1.94 25.98
C GLY A 68 10.58 -1.09 24.84
N VAL A 69 10.81 -1.71 23.68
CA VAL A 69 11.01 -0.98 22.43
C VAL A 69 9.80 -0.08 22.27
N GLN A 70 9.99 1.23 22.34
CA GLN A 70 8.94 2.15 21.94
C GLN A 70 8.67 1.86 20.47
N ARG A 71 7.52 1.23 20.21
CA ARG A 71 7.03 1.00 18.85
C ARG A 71 7.13 2.30 18.07
N PRO A 72 7.47 2.26 16.78
CA PRO A 72 7.42 3.46 15.95
C PRO A 72 6.03 4.07 16.11
N LEU A 73 5.99 5.35 16.48
CA LEU A 73 4.79 6.15 16.49
C LEU A 73 4.23 6.12 15.06
N ILE A 74 3.18 5.32 14.84
CA ILE A 74 2.40 5.39 13.61
C ILE A 74 1.69 6.74 13.68
N VAL A 75 2.18 7.70 12.90
CA VAL A 75 1.42 8.93 12.60
C VAL A 75 0.27 8.50 11.72
N THR A 76 -0.85 8.12 12.33
CA THR A 76 -2.09 7.88 11.61
C THR A 76 -2.64 9.23 11.17
N ALA A 77 -2.52 9.54 9.88
CA ALA A 77 -3.24 10.67 9.29
C ALA A 77 -4.72 10.27 9.12
N GLY A 78 -5.51 10.41 10.17
CA GLY A 78 -6.95 10.14 10.14
C GLY A 78 -7.62 10.48 11.47
N THR A 79 -8.77 11.13 11.42
CA THR A 79 -9.65 11.32 12.58
C THR A 79 -10.24 9.97 12.94
N ALA A 80 -9.65 9.29 13.92
CA ALA A 80 -10.00 7.93 14.34
C ALA A 80 -11.51 7.77 14.61
N THR A 81 -12.25 7.30 13.61
CA THR A 81 -13.59 6.72 13.82
C THR A 81 -13.52 5.19 13.94
N GLY A 82 -12.32 4.61 13.78
CA GLY A 82 -12.03 3.20 14.06
C GLY A 82 -12.23 2.27 12.88
N ASN A 83 -12.82 2.79 11.80
CA ASN A 83 -13.22 2.05 10.60
C ASN A 83 -12.37 2.39 9.37
N GLU A 84 -11.32 3.20 9.50
CA GLU A 84 -10.42 3.52 8.40
C GLU A 84 -9.31 2.46 8.22
N PRO A 85 -8.78 2.29 6.99
CA PRO A 85 -7.59 1.51 6.75
C PRO A 85 -6.44 1.99 7.64
N ARG A 86 -5.77 1.08 8.34
CA ARG A 86 -4.63 1.42 9.20
C ARG A 86 -3.53 0.39 9.16
N ILE A 87 -2.30 0.84 9.41
CA ILE A 87 -1.17 -0.07 9.60
C ILE A 87 -1.34 -0.75 10.97
N SER A 88 -1.32 -2.07 10.97
CA SER A 88 -1.38 -2.88 12.18
C SER A 88 -0.45 -4.07 12.06
N GLU A 89 -0.04 -4.62 13.19
CA GLU A 89 0.63 -5.91 13.19
C GLU A 89 -0.34 -6.98 12.70
N LEU A 90 0.15 -7.87 11.83
CA LEU A 90 -0.59 -9.00 11.27
C LEU A 90 -0.85 -10.07 12.34
N ASN A 91 0.13 -10.31 13.20
CA ASN A 91 0.08 -11.25 14.30
C ASN A 91 1.26 -10.99 15.27
N SER A 92 1.51 -11.92 16.19
CA SER A 92 2.59 -11.83 17.18
C SER A 92 4.01 -11.92 16.62
N VAL A 93 4.20 -12.14 15.31
CA VAL A 93 5.54 -12.22 14.69
C VAL A 93 6.13 -10.86 14.32
N GLY A 94 5.36 -9.77 14.50
CA GLY A 94 5.82 -8.41 14.25
C GLY A 94 5.89 -8.01 12.77
N LEU A 95 5.18 -8.70 11.90
CA LEU A 95 4.96 -8.27 10.51
C LEU A 95 3.81 -7.27 10.44
N MET A 96 3.93 -6.24 9.60
CA MET A 96 2.89 -5.20 9.44
C MET A 96 2.04 -5.48 8.20
N GLY A 97 0.76 -5.12 8.27
CA GLY A 97 -0.15 -5.07 7.12
C GLY A 97 -1.11 -3.89 7.21
N LEU A 98 -1.91 -3.72 6.17
CA LEU A 98 -2.98 -2.72 6.12
C LEU A 98 -4.28 -3.40 6.52
N LEU A 99 -4.74 -3.10 7.72
CA LEU A 99 -5.96 -3.62 8.30
C LEU A 99 -7.18 -2.91 7.68
N MET A 100 -8.12 -3.71 7.18
CA MET A 100 -9.32 -3.30 6.45
C MET A 100 -10.56 -3.87 7.17
N TYR A 101 -11.47 -2.99 7.59
CA TYR A 101 -12.70 -3.34 8.32
C TYR A 101 -13.95 -3.22 7.47
N THR A 102 -14.03 -2.16 6.67
CA THR A 102 -15.28 -1.80 6.00
C THR A 102 -15.29 -2.42 4.61
N ALA A 103 -16.16 -3.42 4.40
CA ALA A 103 -16.42 -3.93 3.06
C ALA A 103 -17.62 -3.22 2.43
N ASN A 104 -17.41 -2.61 1.26
CA ASN A 104 -18.49 -2.10 0.42
C ASN A 104 -17.93 -1.87 -1.00
N PRO A 105 -18.67 -2.20 -2.08
CA PRO A 105 -18.15 -2.05 -3.44
C PRO A 105 -17.88 -0.58 -3.84
N THR A 106 -18.61 0.38 -3.29
CA THR A 106 -18.52 1.81 -3.64
C THR A 106 -17.80 2.66 -2.59
N THR A 107 -17.86 2.29 -1.31
CA THR A 107 -17.32 3.06 -0.19
C THR A 107 -16.53 2.22 0.82
N GLY A 108 -16.14 1.00 0.45
CA GLY A 108 -15.33 0.15 1.31
C GLY A 108 -13.94 0.72 1.50
N ASP A 109 -13.26 0.18 2.50
CA ASP A 109 -11.86 0.47 2.78
C ASP A 109 -11.03 0.27 1.51
N ASP A 110 -10.29 1.31 1.14
CA ASP A 110 -9.46 1.29 -0.06
C ASP A 110 -8.06 1.85 0.17
N ILE A 111 -7.14 1.33 -0.62
CA ILE A 111 -5.76 1.78 -0.71
C ILE A 111 -5.48 2.11 -2.16
N ARG A 112 -4.82 3.25 -2.38
CA ARG A 112 -4.38 3.68 -3.70
C ARG A 112 -2.90 3.43 -3.85
N HIS A 113 -2.55 2.63 -4.85
CA HIS A 113 -1.18 2.32 -5.20
C HIS A 113 -0.88 2.89 -6.59
N MET A 114 0.10 3.79 -6.67
CA MET A 114 0.55 4.34 -7.94
C MET A 114 1.94 3.80 -8.26
N MET A 115 2.08 3.19 -9.42
CA MET A 115 3.36 2.68 -9.90
C MET A 115 3.65 3.23 -11.30
N ARG A 116 4.94 3.49 -11.55
CA ARG A 116 5.40 3.77 -12.91
C ARG A 116 5.26 2.49 -13.73
N ILE A 117 4.67 2.59 -14.91
CA ILE A 117 4.61 1.48 -15.85
C ILE A 117 6.04 1.18 -16.30
N PRO A 118 6.58 -0.03 -16.07
CA PRO A 118 7.94 -0.35 -16.47
C PRO A 118 8.08 -0.22 -18.00
N ASP A 119 9.14 0.44 -18.48
CA ASP A 119 9.40 0.62 -19.92
C ASP A 119 9.48 -0.72 -20.69
N LYS A 120 9.75 -1.82 -19.96
CA LYS A 120 9.84 -3.18 -20.49
C LYS A 120 8.51 -3.93 -20.48
N TRP A 121 7.38 -3.35 -20.08
CA TRP A 121 6.07 -3.98 -20.21
C TRP A 121 5.73 -4.20 -21.69
N ASN A 122 5.42 -5.45 -22.05
CA ASN A 122 4.82 -5.71 -23.35
C ASN A 122 3.33 -5.35 -23.30
N ARG A 123 3.00 -4.14 -23.76
CA ARG A 123 1.62 -3.62 -23.84
C ARG A 123 0.69 -4.45 -24.73
N GLN A 124 1.22 -5.37 -25.54
CA GLN A 124 0.44 -6.30 -26.37
C GLN A 124 0.11 -7.64 -25.67
N GLN A 125 0.38 -7.74 -24.38
CA GLN A 125 0.08 -8.93 -23.58
C GLN A 125 -0.74 -8.51 -22.37
N ASP A 126 -1.56 -9.43 -21.89
CA ASP A 126 -2.36 -9.22 -20.69
C ASP A 126 -1.47 -8.99 -19.47
N ILE A 127 -2.00 -8.21 -18.54
CA ILE A 127 -1.38 -7.92 -17.26
C ILE A 127 -2.27 -8.50 -16.17
N ARG A 128 -1.65 -9.23 -15.25
CA ARG A 128 -2.35 -9.99 -14.21
C ARG A 128 -2.06 -9.37 -12.87
N PHE A 129 -3.10 -9.19 -12.08
CA PHE A 129 -3.03 -8.62 -10.74
C PHE A 129 -3.60 -9.62 -9.73
N ARG A 130 -2.92 -9.76 -8.59
CA ARG A 130 -3.42 -10.52 -7.44
C ARG A 130 -3.21 -9.71 -6.17
N VAL A 131 -4.19 -9.75 -5.29
CA VAL A 131 -4.08 -9.18 -3.96
C VAL A 131 -3.48 -10.23 -3.05
N ILE A 132 -2.41 -9.86 -2.34
CA ILE A 132 -1.84 -10.68 -1.27
C ILE A 132 -2.48 -10.22 0.04
N TRP A 133 -3.15 -11.13 0.72
CA TRP A 133 -4.00 -10.82 1.86
C TRP A 133 -3.87 -11.87 2.97
N MET A 134 -4.40 -11.55 4.14
CA MET A 134 -4.45 -12.41 5.30
C MET A 134 -5.73 -12.11 6.09
N SER A 135 -6.22 -13.08 6.85
CA SER A 135 -7.36 -12.90 7.76
C SER A 135 -7.09 -13.62 9.08
N GLU A 136 -7.60 -13.04 10.17
CA GLU A 136 -7.63 -13.68 11.48
C GLU A 136 -8.84 -14.61 11.66
N SER A 137 -9.69 -14.79 10.63
CA SER A 137 -10.78 -15.78 10.69
C SER A 137 -10.26 -17.20 10.78
N ASN A 138 -10.85 -17.97 11.68
CA ASN A 138 -10.60 -19.41 11.84
C ASN A 138 -11.62 -20.28 11.09
N THR A 139 -12.58 -19.67 10.40
CA THR A 139 -13.60 -20.38 9.63
C THR A 139 -13.12 -20.53 8.19
N ALA A 140 -12.73 -21.76 7.84
CA ALA A 140 -12.38 -22.07 6.46
C ALA A 140 -13.63 -21.98 5.57
N GLY A 141 -13.48 -21.36 4.40
CA GLY A 141 -14.57 -21.11 3.45
C GLY A 141 -15.24 -19.74 3.60
N ASP A 142 -14.87 -18.92 4.60
CA ASP A 142 -15.34 -17.53 4.65
C ASP A 142 -14.91 -16.78 3.39
N GLY A 143 -15.89 -16.28 2.63
CA GLY A 143 -15.69 -15.54 1.39
C GLY A 143 -15.15 -14.13 1.64
N ILE A 144 -14.20 -13.71 0.81
CA ILE A 144 -13.65 -12.35 0.72
C ILE A 144 -13.55 -11.93 -0.74
N THR A 145 -14.09 -10.76 -1.07
CA THR A 145 -13.99 -10.18 -2.41
C THR A 145 -13.19 -8.88 -2.40
N TRP A 146 -12.10 -8.87 -3.17
CA TRP A 146 -11.30 -7.69 -3.45
C TRP A 146 -11.71 -7.06 -4.78
N LEU A 147 -11.94 -5.75 -4.77
CA LEU A 147 -12.15 -4.97 -5.99
C LEU A 147 -10.86 -4.26 -6.37
N MET A 148 -10.53 -4.29 -7.67
CA MET A 148 -9.44 -3.52 -8.24
C MET A 148 -9.93 -2.63 -9.36
N LEU A 149 -9.70 -1.33 -9.21
CA LEU A 149 -9.93 -0.32 -10.25
C LEU A 149 -8.59 0.29 -10.66
N TYR A 150 -8.51 0.78 -11.89
CA TYR A 150 -7.32 1.45 -12.41
C TYR A 150 -7.65 2.78 -13.09
N SER A 151 -6.63 3.63 -13.16
CA SER A 151 -6.55 4.79 -14.04
C SER A 151 -5.15 4.87 -14.60
N LEU A 152 -5.03 5.16 -15.89
CA LEU A 152 -3.75 5.41 -16.54
C LEU A 152 -3.44 6.91 -16.51
N MET A 153 -2.17 7.25 -16.34
CA MET A 153 -1.76 8.63 -16.16
C MET A 153 -0.51 8.94 -16.99
N THR A 154 -0.53 10.09 -17.65
CA THR A 154 0.58 10.65 -18.39
C THR A 154 1.15 11.83 -17.61
N LEU A 155 2.48 11.84 -17.45
CA LEU A 155 3.17 12.88 -16.71
C LEU A 155 2.90 14.25 -17.34
N ASN A 156 2.76 15.28 -16.50
CA ASN A 156 2.50 16.67 -16.90
C ASN A 156 1.17 16.93 -17.65
N SER A 157 0.28 15.94 -17.78
CA SER A 157 -1.00 16.12 -18.49
C SER A 157 -2.20 15.51 -17.77
N SER A 158 -2.02 14.47 -16.95
CA SER A 158 -3.08 13.90 -16.15
C SER A 158 -3.17 14.53 -14.76
N SER A 159 -4.39 14.85 -14.31
CA SER A 159 -4.67 15.17 -12.90
C SER A 159 -4.74 13.90 -12.05
N VAL A 160 -4.28 13.97 -10.80
CA VAL A 160 -4.45 12.87 -9.84
C VAL A 160 -5.93 12.75 -9.46
N ALA A 161 -6.55 11.63 -9.83
CA ALA A 161 -7.94 11.32 -9.51
C ALA A 161 -8.07 9.89 -8.99
N ALA A 162 -9.18 9.58 -8.33
CA ALA A 162 -9.45 8.22 -7.87
C ALA A 162 -9.62 7.29 -9.09
N PRO A 163 -8.94 6.12 -9.11
CA PRO A 163 -9.19 5.10 -10.12
C PRO A 163 -10.66 4.69 -10.17
N ALA A 164 -11.21 4.60 -11.38
CA ALA A 164 -12.64 4.33 -11.59
C ALA A 164 -12.92 3.22 -12.61
N THR A 165 -11.90 2.77 -13.35
CA THR A 165 -12.08 1.77 -14.41
C THR A 165 -11.83 0.38 -13.85
N ALA A 166 -12.81 -0.53 -13.98
CA ALA A 166 -12.62 -1.92 -13.57
C ALA A 166 -11.65 -2.67 -14.51
N LEU A 167 -10.98 -3.69 -13.97
CA LEU A 167 -10.27 -4.68 -14.77
C LEU A 167 -11.21 -5.36 -15.78
N ASP A 168 -10.68 -5.83 -16.91
CA ASP A 168 -11.47 -6.55 -17.91
C ASP A 168 -11.98 -7.89 -17.36
N THR A 169 -11.13 -8.58 -16.60
CA THR A 169 -11.55 -9.70 -15.74
C THR A 169 -11.40 -9.25 -14.28
N PRO A 170 -12.49 -9.11 -13.53
CA PRO A 170 -12.42 -8.76 -12.12
C PRO A 170 -11.73 -9.87 -11.31
N ILE A 171 -11.17 -9.52 -10.16
CA ILE A 171 -10.72 -10.51 -9.17
C ILE A 171 -11.99 -11.21 -8.66
N ALA A 172 -12.04 -12.54 -8.82
CA ALA A 172 -13.12 -13.34 -8.27
C ALA A 172 -13.01 -13.41 -6.73
N GLU A 173 -14.12 -13.78 -6.09
CA GLU A 173 -14.14 -14.10 -4.65
C GLU A 173 -13.09 -15.16 -4.32
N ASP A 174 -12.44 -14.96 -3.18
CA ASP A 174 -11.50 -15.89 -2.57
C ASP A 174 -12.05 -16.37 -1.23
N GLU A 175 -11.52 -17.47 -0.71
CA GLU A 175 -11.99 -18.06 0.54
C GLU A 175 -10.85 -18.12 1.57
N VAL A 176 -11.18 -17.89 2.83
CA VAL A 176 -10.25 -18.14 3.94
C VAL A 176 -9.92 -19.63 3.96
N ILE A 177 -8.63 -19.96 3.81
CA ILE A 177 -8.14 -21.34 3.93
C ILE A 177 -7.83 -21.66 5.39
N SER A 178 -7.15 -20.73 6.07
CA SER A 178 -6.73 -20.85 7.48
C SER A 178 -6.47 -19.47 8.07
N GLN A 179 -6.63 -19.36 9.39
CA GLN A 179 -6.23 -18.19 10.17
C GLN A 179 -4.74 -17.88 9.96
N ASP A 180 -4.42 -16.58 9.90
CA ASP A 180 -3.06 -16.02 9.80
C ASP A 180 -2.23 -16.53 8.61
N LEU A 181 -2.89 -17.14 7.62
CA LEU A 181 -2.22 -17.62 6.42
C LEU A 181 -2.10 -16.49 5.39
N LEU A 182 -0.90 -16.32 4.84
CA LEU A 182 -0.69 -15.44 3.70
C LEU A 182 -1.30 -16.07 2.45
N MET A 183 -2.35 -15.45 1.94
CA MET A 183 -3.14 -15.92 0.80
C MET A 183 -2.97 -14.97 -0.40
N ALA A 184 -3.25 -15.48 -1.59
CA ALA A 184 -3.21 -14.73 -2.83
C ALA A 184 -4.53 -14.92 -3.57
N SER A 185 -5.21 -13.82 -3.85
CA SER A 185 -6.51 -13.83 -4.52
C SER A 185 -6.45 -14.54 -5.89
N PRO A 186 -7.62 -14.94 -6.43
CA PRO A 186 -7.78 -15.17 -7.85
C PRO A 186 -7.24 -13.99 -8.67
N THR A 187 -6.91 -14.28 -9.93
CA THR A 187 -6.27 -13.30 -10.80
C THR A 187 -7.28 -12.37 -11.45
N GLY A 188 -7.06 -11.06 -11.29
CA GLY A 188 -7.68 -10.03 -12.12
C GLY A 188 -6.85 -9.76 -13.37
N ILE A 189 -7.48 -9.42 -14.48
CA ILE A 189 -6.81 -9.26 -15.78
C ILE A 189 -7.13 -7.89 -16.38
N LEU A 190 -6.08 -7.16 -16.74
CA LEU A 190 -6.14 -6.06 -17.68
C LEU A 190 -5.71 -6.57 -19.06
N ASN A 191 -6.63 -6.54 -20.02
CA ASN A 191 -6.38 -7.09 -21.35
C ASN A 191 -5.27 -6.33 -22.09
N ALA A 192 -4.62 -7.02 -23.02
CA ALA A 192 -3.66 -6.42 -23.94
C ALA A 192 -4.20 -5.15 -24.63
N GLY A 193 -3.31 -4.19 -24.87
CA GLY A 193 -3.60 -2.96 -25.61
C GLY A 193 -4.32 -1.87 -24.82
N LYS A 194 -4.72 -2.11 -23.57
CA LYS A 194 -5.36 -1.09 -22.71
C LYS A 194 -4.40 0.00 -22.26
N ILE A 195 -3.12 -0.35 -22.09
CA ILE A 195 -2.04 0.60 -21.81
C ILE A 195 -1.40 0.96 -23.15
N THR A 196 -1.43 2.25 -23.50
CA THR A 196 -0.97 2.74 -24.80
C THR A 196 0.35 3.46 -24.69
N ASN A 197 0.39 4.63 -24.06
CA ASN A 197 1.53 5.55 -23.97
C ASN A 197 1.69 6.18 -22.58
N GLU A 198 0.89 5.76 -21.61
CA GLU A 198 0.85 6.34 -20.28
C GLU A 198 2.10 5.93 -19.47
N ASP A 199 2.49 6.82 -18.56
CA ASP A 199 3.71 6.71 -17.75
C ASP A 199 3.46 5.95 -16.45
N TYR A 200 2.26 6.10 -15.87
CA TYR A 200 1.88 5.52 -14.59
C TYR A 200 0.54 4.80 -14.70
N ILE A 201 0.37 3.81 -13.83
CA ILE A 201 -0.92 3.21 -13.51
C ILE A 201 -1.19 3.46 -12.02
N SER A 202 -2.34 4.08 -11.76
CA SER A 202 -2.90 4.22 -10.41
C SER A 202 -3.94 3.13 -10.21
N LEU A 203 -3.77 2.34 -9.16
CA LEU A 203 -4.62 1.24 -8.77
C LEU A 203 -5.35 1.61 -7.49
N LEU A 204 -6.64 1.31 -7.41
CA LEU A 204 -7.42 1.32 -6.19
C LEU A 204 -7.70 -0.13 -5.84
N ILE A 205 -7.27 -0.54 -4.66
CA ILE A 205 -7.48 -1.87 -4.10
C ILE A 205 -8.46 -1.70 -2.95
N ARG A 206 -9.61 -2.38 -3.02
CA ARG A 206 -10.70 -2.20 -2.07
C ARG A 206 -11.20 -3.53 -1.54
N LEU A 207 -11.47 -3.57 -0.24
CA LEU A 207 -12.26 -4.64 0.34
C LEU A 207 -13.73 -4.38 -0.01
N SER A 208 -14.30 -5.21 -0.89
CA SER A 208 -15.61 -4.93 -1.49
C SER A 208 -16.75 -5.69 -0.83
N ALA A 209 -16.49 -6.94 -0.43
CA ALA A 209 -17.41 -7.80 0.28
C ALA A 209 -16.64 -8.84 1.11
N PHE A 210 -17.29 -9.37 2.13
CA PHE A 210 -16.91 -10.60 2.81
C PHE A 210 -18.17 -11.23 3.41
N ASP A 211 -18.09 -12.48 3.85
CA ASP A 211 -19.24 -13.21 4.38
C ASP A 211 -19.89 -12.55 5.60
N ALA A 212 -21.22 -12.65 5.64
CA ALA A 212 -22.00 -12.06 6.71
C ALA A 212 -21.62 -12.67 8.08
N GLY A 213 -21.28 -11.81 9.04
CA GLY A 213 -20.89 -12.22 10.39
C GLY A 213 -19.38 -12.38 10.60
N MET A 214 -18.58 -12.25 9.53
CA MET A 214 -17.13 -12.23 9.64
C MET A 214 -16.68 -10.92 10.31
N THR A 215 -16.23 -10.99 11.56
CA THR A 215 -15.85 -9.82 12.39
C THR A 215 -14.35 -9.68 12.59
N GLU A 216 -13.60 -10.70 12.20
CA GLU A 216 -12.18 -10.83 12.39
C GLU A 216 -11.42 -9.83 11.51
N PRO A 217 -10.24 -9.38 11.94
CA PRO A 217 -9.35 -8.57 11.13
C PRO A 217 -9.04 -9.17 9.76
N LYS A 218 -9.13 -8.33 8.71
CA LYS A 218 -8.69 -8.64 7.35
C LYS A 218 -7.57 -7.69 6.96
N PHE A 219 -6.54 -8.21 6.34
CA PHE A 219 -5.35 -7.44 6.02
C PHE A 219 -5.03 -7.50 4.53
N LEU A 220 -4.83 -6.33 3.94
CA LEU A 220 -4.09 -6.18 2.70
C LEU A 220 -2.59 -6.19 3.03
N VAL A 221 -1.87 -7.16 2.48
CA VAL A 221 -0.42 -7.32 2.72
C VAL A 221 0.39 -6.82 1.54
N GLY A 222 -0.09 -7.02 0.31
CA GLY A 222 0.64 -6.59 -0.86
C GLY A 222 -0.12 -6.77 -2.17
N LEU A 223 0.56 -6.37 -3.25
CA LEU A 223 0.08 -6.49 -4.61
C LEU A 223 1.09 -7.28 -5.42
N GLU A 224 0.61 -8.30 -6.11
CA GLU A 224 1.40 -9.02 -7.10
C GLU A 224 0.99 -8.60 -8.50
N VAL A 225 1.99 -8.25 -9.32
CA VAL A 225 1.79 -7.89 -10.72
C VAL A 225 2.62 -8.82 -11.60
N GLU A 226 1.93 -9.60 -12.43
CA GLU A 226 2.55 -10.46 -13.42
C GLU A 226 2.38 -9.84 -14.81
N TYR A 227 3.50 -9.81 -15.54
CA TYR A 227 3.55 -9.24 -16.87
C TYR A 227 4.54 -9.97 -17.79
N THR A 228 4.30 -9.84 -19.09
CA THR A 228 5.25 -10.28 -20.11
C THR A 228 6.22 -9.15 -20.43
N PRO A 229 7.54 -9.34 -20.22
CA PRO A 229 8.51 -8.34 -20.65
C PRO A 229 8.58 -8.28 -22.19
N ARG A 230 8.78 -7.09 -22.75
CA ARG A 230 8.98 -6.88 -24.18
C ARG A 230 10.29 -7.56 -24.62
N GLN A 231 10.23 -8.40 -25.64
CA GLN A 231 11.41 -9.04 -26.21
C GLN A 231 12.10 -8.06 -27.17
N GLY A 232 13.29 -7.58 -26.80
CA GLY A 232 14.13 -6.73 -27.64
C GLY A 232 15.20 -5.97 -26.85
N LYS A 233 16.44 -5.93 -27.37
CA LYS A 233 17.42 -4.91 -26.97
C LYS A 233 16.95 -3.58 -27.57
N TYR A 234 16.33 -2.69 -26.79
CA TYR A 234 16.07 -1.35 -27.30
C TYR A 234 17.25 -0.43 -27.01
N PRO A 235 17.79 0.31 -28.00
CA PRO A 235 18.35 1.61 -27.71
C PRO A 235 17.22 2.45 -27.12
N ARG A 236 17.49 3.04 -25.96
CA ARG A 236 16.60 4.01 -25.31
C ARG A 236 16.29 5.09 -26.36
N SER A 237 15.08 5.11 -26.92
CA SER A 237 14.61 6.32 -27.60
C SER A 237 14.41 7.36 -26.50
N LEU A 238 15.46 8.13 -26.23
CA LEU A 238 15.34 9.32 -25.40
C LEU A 238 14.30 10.23 -26.06
N PRO A 239 13.38 10.83 -25.29
CA PRO A 239 12.49 11.85 -25.83
C PRO A 239 13.36 13.05 -26.20
N GLY A 240 13.53 13.27 -27.51
CA GLY A 240 14.33 14.37 -28.03
C GLY A 240 14.85 14.09 -29.43
N ASN A 241 13.98 14.20 -30.43
CA ASN A 241 14.41 14.63 -31.76
C ASN A 241 15.00 16.04 -31.59
N VAL A 242 16.31 16.14 -31.36
CA VAL A 242 17.01 17.38 -31.65
C VAL A 242 17.26 17.33 -33.15
N PRO A 243 16.67 18.23 -33.96
CA PRO A 243 16.97 18.28 -35.37
C PRO A 243 18.48 18.51 -35.50
N ALA A 244 19.13 17.71 -36.34
CA ALA A 244 20.51 17.98 -36.74
C ALA A 244 20.54 19.35 -37.43
N GLU A 245 21.01 20.35 -36.69
CA GLU A 245 21.28 21.68 -37.23
C GLU A 245 22.42 21.52 -38.24
N ALA A 246 22.11 21.83 -39.50
CA ALA A 246 23.08 21.84 -40.58
C ALA A 246 24.03 23.03 -40.40
N ALA A 247 25.32 22.75 -40.25
CA ALA A 247 26.43 23.67 -40.51
C ALA A 247 27.65 22.87 -40.96
#